data_AF-A0A162ICE6-F1
#
_entry.id   AF-A0A162ICE6-F1
#
_cell.length_a   1.000
_cell.length_b   1.000
_cell.length_c   1.000
_cell.angle_alpha   90.00
_cell.angle_beta   90.00
_cell.angle_gamma   90.00
#
_symmetry.space_group_name_H-M   'P 1'
#
loop_
_entity.id
_entity.type
_entity.pdbx_description
1 polymer ?
#
loop_
_entity_poly.entity_id
_entity_poly.type
_entity_poly.pdbx_seq_one_letter_code
_entity_poly.pdbx_strand_id
1 'polypeptide(L)'
;MIDPVIFQSLQAKIDQESAVRDELNEIVQSLARKVSPLLETATENLTSQRSDLHRLRDVASSHPFYLYNHTWSRDVQDLVFATLFCAWLGGLKEFRDEGKQGFMSVDEVGAFLGVPINIKETDTFHLTIEEYLFALISLVDELSRLAVNSVTQGDFSRPLQISKFISEIHAGFQLLNLKNGALRQRSDGVKYAVKRVEGVVYDLSLRGLIKKE
;
A
#
# COMPACT_ATOMS: atom_id res chain seq x y z
N MET A 1 -35.46 -28.82 -40.19
CA MET A 1 -34.19 -28.07 -40.29
C MET A 1 -34.35 -26.81 -39.46
N ILE A 2 -33.37 -26.48 -38.62
CA ILE A 2 -33.40 -25.26 -37.82
C ILE A 2 -33.05 -24.08 -38.72
N ASP A 3 -33.83 -23.01 -38.63
CA ASP A 3 -33.69 -21.83 -39.49
C ASP A 3 -32.39 -21.06 -39.14
N PRO A 4 -31.43 -20.91 -40.09
CA PRO A 4 -30.14 -20.24 -39.85
C PRO A 4 -30.27 -18.79 -39.34
N VAL A 5 -31.40 -18.15 -39.63
CA VAL A 5 -31.70 -16.77 -39.21
C VAL A 5 -31.69 -16.62 -37.69
N ILE A 6 -32.08 -17.67 -36.95
CA ILE A 6 -32.08 -17.68 -35.47
C ILE A 6 -30.65 -17.52 -34.94
N PHE A 7 -29.68 -18.23 -35.52
CA PHE A 7 -28.28 -18.15 -35.11
C PHE A 7 -27.62 -16.83 -35.51
N GLN A 8 -28.00 -16.23 -36.64
CA GLN A 8 -27.56 -14.88 -37.00
C GLN A 8 -28.06 -13.82 -36.01
N SER A 9 -29.31 -13.93 -35.55
CA SER A 9 -29.85 -13.02 -34.53
C SER A 9 -29.16 -13.17 -33.17
N LEU A 10 -28.75 -14.39 -32.81
CA LEU A 10 -27.99 -14.67 -31.60
C LEU A 10 -26.56 -14.13 -31.69
N GLN A 11 -25.90 -14.29 -32.84
CA GLN A 11 -24.57 -13.71 -33.08
C GLN A 11 -24.60 -12.19 -32.96
N ALA A 12 -25.59 -11.52 -33.56
CA ALA A 12 -25.74 -10.08 -33.46
C ALA A 12 -25.91 -9.60 -32.01
N LYS A 13 -26.63 -10.35 -31.16
CA LYS A 13 -26.75 -10.04 -29.73
C LYS A 13 -25.45 -10.25 -28.96
N ILE A 14 -24.72 -11.33 -29.26
CA ILE A 14 -23.41 -11.62 -28.64
C ILE A 14 -22.40 -10.52 -29.00
N ASP A 15 -22.36 -10.09 -30.26
CA ASP A 15 -21.46 -9.04 -30.73
C ASP A 15 -21.80 -7.69 -30.06
N GLN A 16 -23.09 -7.41 -29.86
CA GLN A 16 -23.55 -6.22 -29.14
C GLN A 16 -23.14 -6.23 -27.66
N GLU A 17 -23.28 -7.37 -26.98
CA GLU A 17 -22.81 -7.55 -25.60
C GLU A 17 -21.28 -7.48 -25.49
N SER A 18 -20.55 -7.98 -26.49
CA SER A 18 -19.09 -7.86 -26.54
C SER A 18 -18.64 -6.41 -26.72
N ALA A 19 -19.29 -5.67 -27.62
CA ALA A 19 -18.98 -4.25 -27.84
C ALA A 19 -19.20 -3.41 -26.57
N VAL A 20 -20.32 -3.64 -25.86
CA VAL A 20 -20.59 -2.97 -24.57
C VAL A 20 -19.53 -3.35 -23.53
N ARG A 21 -19.09 -4.61 -23.50
CA ARG A 21 -18.02 -5.06 -22.58
C ARG A 21 -16.69 -4.40 -22.88
N ASP A 22 -16.34 -4.25 -24.16
CA ASP A 22 -15.11 -3.60 -24.58
C ASP A 22 -15.12 -2.10 -24.25
N GLU A 23 -16.26 -1.43 -24.46
CA GLU A 23 -16.45 -0.02 -24.11
C GLU A 23 -16.39 0.21 -22.58
N LEU A 24 -17.00 -0.68 -21.79
CA LEU A 24 -16.87 -0.66 -20.33
C LEU A 24 -15.42 -0.89 -19.88
N ASN A 25 -14.70 -1.82 -20.50
CA ASN A 25 -13.30 -2.08 -20.20
C ASN A 25 -12.41 -0.87 -20.53
N GLU A 26 -12.70 -0.17 -21.64
CA GLU A 26 -11.97 1.04 -22.03
C GLU A 26 -12.19 2.18 -21.02
N ILE A 27 -13.42 2.35 -20.53
CA ILE A 27 -13.75 3.31 -19.46
C ILE A 27 -13.00 2.95 -18.17
N VAL A 28 -13.00 1.68 -17.76
CA VAL A 28 -12.28 1.19 -16.57
C VAL A 28 -10.76 1.41 -16.71
N GLN A 29 -10.18 1.16 -17.88
CA GLN A 29 -8.77 1.45 -18.14
C GLN A 29 -8.46 2.95 -18.09
N SER A 30 -9.37 3.81 -18.59
CA SER A 30 -9.22 5.27 -18.50
C SER A 30 -9.25 5.77 -17.05
N LEU A 31 -10.07 5.15 -16.19
CA LEU A 31 -10.13 5.44 -14.75
C LEU A 31 -8.84 5.01 -14.05
N ALA A 32 -8.28 3.85 -14.40
CA ALA A 32 -6.99 3.39 -13.88
C ALA A 32 -5.83 4.32 -14.25
N ARG A 33 -5.84 4.93 -15.44
CA ARG A 33 -4.83 5.92 -15.88
C ARG A 33 -4.81 7.19 -15.03
N LYS A 34 -5.91 7.56 -14.36
CA LYS A 34 -5.97 8.73 -13.47
C LYS A 34 -5.22 8.53 -12.15
N VAL A 35 -4.80 7.31 -11.82
CA VAL A 35 -3.99 7.02 -10.63
C VAL A 35 -2.55 7.54 -10.80
N SER A 36 -2.00 7.51 -12.02
CA SER A 36 -0.64 7.99 -12.30
C SER A 36 -0.42 9.48 -11.98
N PRO A 37 -1.25 10.44 -12.45
CA PRO A 37 -1.07 11.84 -12.10
C PRO A 37 -1.35 12.12 -10.61
N LEU A 38 -2.21 11.34 -9.96
CA LEU A 38 -2.39 11.44 -8.50
C LEU A 38 -1.14 11.02 -7.73
N LEU A 39 -0.42 10.00 -8.21
CA LEU A 39 0.85 9.58 -7.61
C LEU A 39 1.95 10.61 -7.82
N GLU A 40 1.97 11.30 -8.96
CA GLU A 40 2.88 12.43 -9.22
C GLU A 40 2.61 13.57 -8.24
N THR A 41 1.36 14.04 -8.14
CA THR A 41 0.96 15.07 -7.18
C THR A 41 1.23 14.64 -5.72
N ALA A 42 1.00 13.38 -5.37
CA ALA A 42 1.31 12.87 -4.03
C ALA A 42 2.83 12.89 -3.76
N THR A 43 3.63 12.52 -4.76
CA THR A 43 5.11 12.55 -4.67
C THR A 43 5.62 13.98 -4.49
N GLU A 44 5.05 14.94 -5.21
CA GLU A 44 5.38 16.37 -5.05
C GLU A 44 5.03 16.88 -3.64
N ASN A 45 3.84 16.55 -3.13
CA ASN A 45 3.42 16.93 -1.79
C ASN A 45 4.30 16.30 -0.70
N LEU A 46 4.65 15.01 -0.82
CA LEU A 46 5.58 14.35 0.09
C LEU A 46 6.97 15.02 0.05
N THR A 47 7.41 15.45 -1.13
CA THR A 47 8.68 16.19 -1.29
C THR A 47 8.61 17.56 -0.62
N SER A 48 7.46 18.27 -0.67
CA SER A 48 7.28 19.50 0.10
C SER A 48 7.28 19.27 1.62
N GLN A 49 6.63 18.21 2.09
CA GLN A 49 6.58 17.85 3.52
C GLN A 49 7.95 17.49 4.07
N ARG A 50 8.83 16.93 3.23
CA ARG A 50 10.24 16.72 3.58
C ARG A 50 10.93 18.03 3.96
N SER A 51 10.64 19.15 3.30
CA SER A 51 11.24 20.44 3.66
C SER A 51 10.83 20.91 5.07
N ASP A 52 9.57 20.69 5.44
CA ASP A 52 9.08 20.97 6.80
C ASP A 52 9.64 20.00 7.84
N LEU A 53 9.83 18.73 7.46
CA LEU A 53 10.51 17.74 8.30
C LEU A 53 11.97 18.14 8.58
N HIS A 54 12.68 18.71 7.60
CA HIS A 54 14.02 19.25 7.83
C HIS A 54 14.01 20.42 8.82
N ARG A 55 13.01 21.32 8.73
CA ARG A 55 12.84 22.41 9.71
C ARG A 55 12.56 21.86 11.11
N LEU A 56 11.71 20.83 11.22
CA LEU A 56 11.45 20.14 12.47
C LEU A 56 12.73 19.50 13.03
N ARG A 57 13.51 18.81 12.19
CA ARG A 57 14.78 18.19 12.56
C ARG A 57 15.76 19.23 13.13
N ASP A 58 15.89 20.38 12.48
CA ASP A 58 16.83 21.41 12.90
C ASP A 58 16.46 21.99 14.29
N VAL A 59 15.17 22.21 14.55
CA VAL A 59 14.68 22.64 15.87
C VAL A 59 14.78 21.53 16.91
N ALA A 60 14.35 20.31 16.56
CA ALA A 60 14.32 19.17 17.47
C ALA A 60 15.72 18.74 17.90
N SER A 61 16.73 18.88 17.04
CA SER A 61 18.13 18.55 17.38
C SER A 61 18.75 19.46 18.45
N SER A 62 18.12 20.59 18.77
CA SER A 62 18.54 21.48 19.86
C SER A 62 17.96 21.10 21.22
N HIS A 63 17.07 20.09 21.27
CA HIS A 63 16.31 19.71 22.46
C HIS A 63 16.39 18.19 22.73
N PRO A 64 16.19 17.73 23.98
CA PRO A 64 16.20 16.31 24.28
C PRO A 64 15.14 15.54 23.50
N PHE A 65 15.56 14.57 22.68
CA PHE A 65 14.70 13.91 21.70
C PHE A 65 13.52 13.18 22.34
N TYR A 66 13.79 12.30 23.31
CA TYR A 66 12.77 11.46 23.93
C TYR A 66 11.76 12.22 24.81
N LEU A 67 12.09 13.45 25.22
CA LEU A 67 11.16 14.29 25.97
C LEU A 67 10.01 14.79 25.08
N TYR A 68 10.33 15.19 23.86
CA TYR A 68 9.36 15.79 22.93
C TYR A 68 8.87 14.83 21.85
N ASN A 69 9.37 13.59 21.80
CA ASN A 69 9.02 12.60 20.78
C ASN A 69 7.50 12.42 20.58
N HIS A 70 6.72 12.44 21.65
CA HIS A 70 5.26 12.33 21.61
C HIS A 70 4.56 13.45 20.81
N THR A 71 5.22 14.59 20.58
CA THR A 71 4.67 15.73 19.87
C THR A 71 4.60 15.49 18.36
N TRP A 72 5.60 14.81 17.79
CA TRP A 72 5.69 14.58 16.34
C TRP A 72 5.54 13.12 15.93
N SER A 73 5.63 12.16 16.86
CA SER A 73 5.70 10.74 16.51
C SER A 73 4.49 10.26 15.70
N ARG A 74 3.29 10.79 15.96
CA ARG A 74 2.10 10.46 15.17
C ARG A 74 2.18 10.99 13.74
N ASP A 75 2.55 12.25 13.57
CA ASP A 75 2.65 12.88 12.25
C ASP A 75 3.78 12.25 11.42
N VAL A 76 4.89 11.88 12.06
CA VAL A 76 5.98 11.13 11.43
C VAL A 76 5.52 9.73 11.00
N GLN A 77 4.75 9.02 11.84
CA GLN A 77 4.15 7.73 11.46
C GLN A 77 3.22 7.87 10.25
N ASP A 78 2.38 8.90 10.22
CA ASP A 78 1.45 9.16 9.12
C ASP A 78 2.21 9.52 7.82
N LEU A 79 3.30 10.28 7.91
CA LEU A 79 4.18 10.61 6.79
C LEU A 79 4.90 9.36 6.24
N VAL A 80 5.44 8.53 7.13
CA VAL A 80 6.09 7.26 6.75
C VAL A 80 5.07 6.32 6.11
N PHE A 81 3.85 6.23 6.66
CA PHE A 81 2.75 5.47 6.06
C PHE A 81 2.42 5.99 4.66
N ALA A 82 2.26 7.30 4.47
CA ALA A 82 1.95 7.88 3.17
C ALA A 82 3.05 7.60 2.14
N THR A 83 4.31 7.68 2.56
CA THR A 83 5.49 7.34 1.74
C THR A 83 5.46 5.87 1.32
N LEU A 84 5.25 4.97 2.28
CA LEU A 84 5.15 3.53 2.03
C LEU A 84 3.98 3.18 1.11
N PHE A 85 2.84 3.82 1.30
CA PHE A 85 1.65 3.59 0.47
C PHE A 85 1.83 4.10 -0.95
N CYS A 86 2.42 5.29 -1.13
CA CYS A 86 2.76 5.81 -2.46
C CYS A 86 3.79 4.92 -3.17
N ALA A 87 4.81 4.44 -2.44
CA ALA A 87 5.79 3.50 -2.97
C ALA A 87 5.16 2.15 -3.35
N TRP A 88 4.18 1.67 -2.59
CA TRP A 88 3.47 0.44 -2.89
C TRP A 88 2.65 0.56 -4.18
N LEU A 89 1.95 1.69 -4.37
CA LEU A 89 1.16 1.99 -5.57
C LEU A 89 1.99 2.24 -6.84
N GLY A 90 3.32 2.27 -6.74
CA GLY A 90 4.23 2.42 -7.87
C GLY A 90 4.75 3.85 -8.09
N GLY A 91 4.54 4.75 -7.13
CA GLY A 91 5.27 6.02 -7.03
C GLY A 91 6.70 5.82 -6.49
N LEU A 92 7.46 6.90 -6.39
CA LEU A 92 8.82 6.91 -5.78
C LEU A 92 9.82 5.91 -6.38
N LYS A 93 9.73 5.66 -7.69
CA LYS A 93 10.56 4.67 -8.40
C LYS A 93 12.07 4.94 -8.31
N GLU A 94 12.47 6.19 -8.05
CA GLU A 94 13.87 6.61 -7.95
C GLU A 94 14.56 6.14 -6.65
N PHE A 95 13.79 5.83 -5.60
CA PHE A 95 14.31 5.47 -4.27
C PHE A 95 14.05 4.01 -3.89
N ARG A 96 13.73 3.16 -4.87
CA ARG A 96 13.45 1.73 -4.67
C ARG A 96 14.45 0.87 -5.43
N ASP A 97 14.89 -0.22 -4.80
CA ASP A 97 15.50 -1.35 -5.51
C ASP A 97 14.51 -2.02 -6.48
N GLU A 98 14.86 -2.08 -7.77
CA GLU A 98 14.05 -2.60 -8.88
C GLU A 98 13.49 -4.02 -8.66
N GLY A 99 14.07 -4.79 -7.73
CA GLY A 99 13.68 -6.18 -7.42
C GLY A 99 12.55 -6.38 -6.40
N LYS A 100 12.18 -5.37 -5.59
CA LYS A 100 11.16 -5.52 -4.52
C LYS A 100 9.92 -4.69 -4.82
N GLN A 101 8.99 -5.26 -5.59
CA GLN A 101 7.69 -4.62 -5.82
C GLN A 101 6.95 -4.44 -4.49
N GLY A 102 6.58 -3.20 -4.17
CA GLY A 102 5.70 -2.88 -3.05
C GLY A 102 6.38 -2.49 -1.73
N PHE A 103 7.60 -2.97 -1.46
CA PHE A 103 8.28 -2.76 -0.18
C PHE A 103 9.31 -1.62 -0.25
N MET A 104 9.45 -0.87 0.85
CA MET A 104 10.53 0.09 1.08
C MET A 104 11.05 -0.13 2.50
N SER A 105 12.33 -0.41 2.62
CA SER A 105 13.04 -0.61 3.89
C SER A 105 13.11 0.67 4.70
N VAL A 106 13.36 0.55 6.01
CA VAL A 106 13.55 1.72 6.88
C VAL A 106 14.69 2.61 6.39
N ASP A 107 15.74 2.02 5.81
CA ASP A 107 16.89 2.72 5.24
C ASP A 107 16.52 3.56 4.01
N GLU A 108 15.74 2.99 3.09
CA GLU A 108 15.21 3.71 1.93
C GLU A 108 14.24 4.83 2.33
N VAL A 109 13.38 4.60 3.33
CA VAL A 109 12.49 5.64 3.88
C VAL A 109 13.30 6.77 4.50
N GLY A 110 14.31 6.46 5.32
CA GLY A 110 15.18 7.46 5.92
C GLY A 110 15.98 8.25 4.88
N ALA A 111 16.44 7.59 3.82
CA ALA A 111 17.11 8.24 2.68
C ALA A 111 16.16 9.18 1.94
N PHE A 112 14.92 8.75 1.68
CA PHE A 112 13.90 9.59 1.04
C PHE A 112 13.57 10.83 1.88
N LEU A 113 13.35 10.64 3.18
CA LEU A 113 13.03 11.71 4.13
C LEU A 113 14.26 12.58 4.49
N GLY A 114 15.48 12.10 4.22
CA GLY A 114 16.72 12.78 4.60
C GLY A 114 16.92 12.89 6.11
N VAL A 115 16.47 11.86 6.85
CA VAL A 115 16.52 11.80 8.31
C VAL A 115 17.35 10.58 8.72
N PRO A 116 18.29 10.73 9.67
CA PRO A 116 19.06 9.60 10.15
C PRO A 116 18.16 8.59 10.88
N ILE A 117 18.59 7.33 10.93
CA ILE A 117 17.78 6.23 11.47
C ILE A 117 18.39 5.76 12.78
N ASN A 118 17.56 5.65 13.81
CA ASN A 118 17.88 4.97 15.07
C ASN A 118 19.25 5.37 15.68
N ILE A 119 19.53 6.67 15.80
CA ILE A 119 20.75 7.16 16.45
C ILE A 119 20.57 7.05 17.97
N LYS A 120 21.46 6.32 18.62
CA LYS A 120 21.43 6.10 20.08
C LYS A 120 22.41 6.98 20.86
N GLU A 121 23.40 7.55 20.18
CA GLU A 121 24.56 8.18 20.82
C GLU A 121 24.46 9.71 20.90
N THR A 122 23.62 10.33 20.06
CA THR A 122 23.42 11.79 20.03
C THR A 122 21.93 12.13 20.05
N ASP A 123 21.58 13.22 20.73
CA ASP A 123 20.23 13.83 20.75
C ASP A 123 19.90 14.53 19.43
N THR A 124 20.06 13.79 18.34
CA THR A 124 19.70 14.21 16.98
C THR A 124 18.35 13.61 16.63
N PHE A 125 17.50 14.40 15.99
CA PHE A 125 16.24 13.92 15.45
C PHE A 125 16.50 12.78 14.46
N HIS A 126 15.90 11.62 14.73
CA HIS A 126 16.05 10.41 13.95
C HIS A 126 14.72 9.68 13.84
N LEU A 127 14.55 8.92 12.76
CA LEU A 127 13.41 8.02 12.60
C LEU A 127 13.63 6.79 13.49
N THR A 128 12.66 6.49 14.36
CA THR A 128 12.73 5.30 15.20
C THR A 128 12.19 4.07 14.47
N ILE A 129 12.68 2.88 14.83
CA ILE A 129 12.19 1.62 14.27
C ILE A 129 10.71 1.41 14.63
N GLU A 130 10.28 1.85 15.82
CA GLU A 130 8.89 1.73 16.24
C GLU A 130 7.93 2.50 15.34
N GLU A 131 8.29 3.74 14.95
CA GLU A 131 7.47 4.55 14.05
C GLU A 131 7.32 3.90 12.68
N TYR A 132 8.40 3.35 12.13
CA TYR A 132 8.35 2.60 10.88
C TYR A 132 7.46 1.35 10.98
N LEU A 133 7.57 0.58 12.06
CA LEU A 133 6.75 -0.61 12.26
C LEU A 133 5.27 -0.27 12.47
N PHE A 134 4.95 0.83 13.16
CA PHE A 134 3.57 1.31 13.26
C PHE A 134 3.01 1.73 11.90
N ALA A 135 3.80 2.44 11.09
CA ALA A 135 3.40 2.83 9.75
C ALA A 135 3.16 1.61 8.83
N LEU A 136 3.97 0.56 8.95
CA LEU A 136 3.75 -0.70 8.23
C LEU A 136 2.44 -1.39 8.63
N ILE A 137 2.06 -1.35 9.91
CA ILE A 137 0.77 -1.91 10.35
C ILE A 137 -0.38 -1.11 9.72
N SER A 138 -0.31 0.22 9.76
CA SER A 138 -1.30 1.09 9.10
C SER A 138 -1.38 0.84 7.58
N LEU A 139 -0.25 0.55 6.93
CA LEU A 139 -0.21 0.17 5.51
C LEU A 139 -1.01 -1.11 5.25
N VAL A 140 -0.81 -2.14 6.07
CA VAL A 140 -1.54 -3.42 5.93
C VAL A 140 -3.05 -3.21 6.07
N ASP A 141 -3.48 -2.37 7.01
CA ASP A 141 -4.90 -2.06 7.21
C ASP A 141 -5.51 -1.33 6.00
N GLU A 142 -4.79 -0.37 5.42
CA GLU A 142 -5.28 0.36 4.24
C GLU A 142 -5.24 -0.51 2.97
N LEU A 143 -4.22 -1.34 2.79
CA LEU A 143 -4.14 -2.28 1.67
C LEU A 143 -5.27 -3.31 1.73
N SER A 144 -5.62 -3.80 2.91
CA SER A 144 -6.73 -4.74 3.04
C SER A 144 -8.10 -4.09 2.78
N ARG A 145 -8.24 -2.77 2.99
CA ARG A 145 -9.39 -1.99 2.50
C ARG A 145 -9.35 -1.81 0.98
N LEU A 146 -8.17 -1.50 0.43
CA LEU A 146 -7.96 -1.37 -1.01
C LEU A 146 -8.29 -2.66 -1.76
N ALA A 147 -7.97 -3.83 -1.20
CA ALA A 147 -8.30 -5.12 -1.79
C ALA A 147 -9.80 -5.29 -2.06
N VAL A 148 -10.64 -4.97 -1.06
CA VAL A 148 -12.10 -5.02 -1.20
C VAL A 148 -12.59 -4.02 -2.25
N ASN A 149 -12.09 -2.79 -2.21
CA ASN A 149 -12.48 -1.76 -3.18
C ASN A 149 -12.05 -2.11 -4.62
N SER A 150 -10.91 -2.78 -4.78
CA SER A 150 -10.39 -3.21 -6.09
C SER A 150 -11.31 -4.23 -6.74
N VAL A 151 -11.82 -5.20 -5.96
CA VAL A 151 -12.82 -6.17 -6.43
C VAL A 151 -14.10 -5.48 -6.87
N THR A 152 -14.58 -4.49 -6.11
CA THR A 152 -15.77 -3.71 -6.47
C THR A 152 -15.59 -2.94 -7.79
N GLN A 153 -14.36 -2.53 -8.10
CA GLN A 153 -13.99 -1.87 -9.37
C GLN A 153 -13.66 -2.86 -10.49
N GLY A 154 -13.78 -4.17 -10.27
CA GLY A 154 -13.50 -5.21 -11.27
C GLY A 154 -12.02 -5.58 -11.43
N ASP A 155 -11.12 -5.06 -10.59
CA ASP A 155 -9.71 -5.47 -10.57
C ASP A 155 -9.52 -6.68 -9.64
N PHE A 156 -9.47 -7.87 -10.24
CA PHE A 156 -9.28 -9.14 -9.53
C PHE A 156 -7.79 -9.52 -9.36
N SER A 157 -6.88 -8.77 -9.99
CA SER A 157 -5.43 -9.03 -9.92
C SER A 157 -4.80 -8.44 -8.66
N ARG A 158 -5.24 -7.23 -8.29
CA ARG A 158 -4.69 -6.47 -7.15
C ARG A 158 -4.91 -7.15 -5.79
N PRO A 159 -6.06 -7.78 -5.49
CA PRO A 159 -6.24 -8.54 -4.25
C PRO A 159 -5.21 -9.66 -4.06
N LEU A 160 -4.77 -10.34 -5.14
CA LEU A 160 -3.73 -11.37 -5.07
C LEU A 160 -2.38 -10.77 -4.68
N GLN A 161 -2.00 -9.65 -5.32
CA GLN A 161 -0.76 -8.93 -5.00
C GLN A 161 -0.76 -8.46 -3.54
N ILE A 162 -1.89 -7.89 -3.09
CA ILE A 162 -2.08 -7.44 -1.71
C ILE A 162 -1.99 -8.62 -0.75
N SER A 163 -2.64 -9.76 -1.06
CA SER A 163 -2.59 -10.96 -0.22
C SER A 163 -1.17 -11.46 -0.01
N LYS A 164 -0.38 -11.57 -1.09
CA LYS A 164 1.01 -12.00 -1.02
C LYS A 164 1.84 -11.04 -0.16
N PHE A 165 1.71 -9.74 -0.42
CA PHE A 165 2.44 -8.71 0.31
C PHE A 165 2.10 -8.70 1.82
N ILE A 166 0.82 -8.73 2.17
CA ILE A 166 0.39 -8.73 3.59
C ILE A 166 0.86 -10.00 4.31
N SER A 167 0.84 -11.16 3.66
CA SER A 167 1.35 -12.41 4.24
C SER A 167 2.85 -12.37 4.48
N GLU A 168 3.64 -11.80 3.56
CA GLU A 168 5.09 -11.60 3.74
C GLU A 168 5.38 -10.65 4.90
N ILE A 169 4.64 -9.54 5.01
CA ILE A 169 4.77 -8.59 6.13
C ILE A 169 4.39 -9.26 7.46
N HIS A 170 3.30 -10.02 7.50
CA HIS A 170 2.89 -10.74 8.70
C HIS A 170 3.94 -11.77 9.14
N ALA A 171 4.53 -12.52 8.20
CA ALA A 171 5.65 -13.42 8.48
C ALA A 171 6.87 -12.65 9.02
N GLY A 172 7.16 -11.47 8.47
CA GLY A 172 8.19 -10.56 8.98
C GLY A 172 7.95 -10.15 10.44
N PHE A 173 6.73 -9.76 10.79
CA PHE A 173 6.35 -9.43 12.16
C PHE A 173 6.48 -10.63 13.12
N GLN A 174 6.22 -11.85 12.65
CA GLN A 174 6.39 -13.07 13.47
C GLN A 174 7.85 -13.39 13.81
N LEU A 175 8.80 -12.91 13.01
CA LEU A 175 10.24 -13.03 13.30
C LEU A 175 10.70 -12.06 14.39
N LEU A 176 9.95 -10.97 14.62
CA LEU A 176 10.30 -9.95 15.59
C LEU A 176 9.85 -10.38 17.00
N ASN A 177 10.81 -10.48 17.92
CA ASN A 177 10.49 -10.72 19.34
C ASN A 177 10.10 -9.41 20.03
N LEU A 178 8.90 -8.92 19.74
CA LEU A 178 8.37 -7.67 20.31
C LEU A 178 8.02 -7.86 21.80
N LYS A 179 8.55 -6.97 22.65
CA LYS A 179 8.17 -6.92 24.07
C LYS A 179 6.70 -6.46 24.20
N ASN A 180 6.12 -6.72 25.38
CA ASN A 180 4.78 -6.23 25.69
C ASN A 180 4.70 -4.71 25.57
N GLY A 181 3.78 -4.22 24.76
CA GLY A 181 3.59 -2.80 24.47
C GLY A 181 2.56 -2.58 23.36
N ALA A 182 2.29 -1.31 23.04
CA ALA A 182 1.32 -0.92 22.02
C ALA A 182 1.66 -1.51 20.63
N LEU A 183 2.95 -1.61 20.30
CA LEU A 183 3.41 -2.16 19.02
C LEU A 183 3.06 -3.65 18.89
N ARG A 184 3.27 -4.44 19.95
CA ARG A 184 2.88 -5.86 19.99
C ARG A 184 1.36 -6.01 19.82
N GLN A 185 0.58 -5.22 20.56
CA GLN A 185 -0.89 -5.28 20.47
C GLN A 185 -1.39 -4.98 19.05
N ARG A 186 -0.81 -3.98 18.39
CA ARG A 186 -1.17 -3.65 17.00
C ARG A 186 -0.65 -4.69 16.00
N SER A 187 0.56 -5.20 16.19
CA SER A 187 1.13 -6.29 15.38
C SER A 187 0.27 -7.55 15.45
N ASP A 188 -0.23 -7.92 16.64
CA ASP A 188 -1.16 -9.05 16.83
C ASP A 188 -2.50 -8.84 16.09
N GLY A 189 -2.84 -7.59 15.76
CA GLY A 189 -4.00 -7.21 14.96
C GLY A 189 -3.86 -7.50 13.46
N VAL A 190 -2.63 -7.57 12.94
CA VAL A 190 -2.33 -7.80 11.51
C VAL A 190 -2.98 -9.08 10.98
N LYS A 191 -3.11 -10.12 11.83
CA LYS A 191 -3.77 -11.38 11.47
C LYS A 191 -5.22 -11.20 10.98
N TYR A 192 -5.92 -10.18 11.46
CA TYR A 192 -7.29 -9.90 11.02
C TYR A 192 -7.33 -9.31 9.61
N ALA A 193 -6.36 -8.45 9.27
CA ALA A 193 -6.20 -7.92 7.92
C ALA A 193 -5.81 -9.03 6.93
N VAL A 194 -4.88 -9.92 7.31
CA VAL A 194 -4.51 -11.13 6.53
C VAL A 194 -5.76 -11.96 6.23
N LYS A 195 -6.49 -12.37 7.28
CA LYS A 195 -7.71 -13.19 7.14
C LYS A 195 -8.77 -12.52 6.26
N ARG A 196 -8.92 -11.20 6.37
CA ARG A 196 -9.85 -10.43 5.55
C ARG A 196 -9.50 -10.51 4.07
N VAL A 197 -8.23 -10.30 3.71
CA VAL A 197 -7.77 -10.34 2.31
C VAL A 197 -7.79 -11.76 1.75
N GLU A 198 -7.39 -12.76 2.54
CA GLU A 198 -7.50 -14.17 2.16
C GLU A 198 -8.94 -14.57 1.86
N GLY A 199 -9.91 -14.08 2.66
CA GLY A 199 -11.33 -14.27 2.39
C GLY A 199 -11.76 -13.68 1.04
N VAL A 200 -11.28 -12.48 0.69
CA VAL A 200 -11.55 -11.86 -0.61
C VAL A 200 -10.97 -12.71 -1.75
N VAL A 201 -9.72 -13.16 -1.63
CA VAL A 201 -9.07 -14.01 -2.65
C VAL A 201 -9.78 -15.36 -2.79
N TYR A 202 -10.22 -15.94 -1.68
CA TYR A 202 -11.00 -17.16 -1.66
C TYR A 202 -12.33 -17.00 -2.40
N ASP A 203 -13.07 -15.91 -2.14
CA ASP A 203 -14.33 -15.62 -2.83
C ASP A 203 -14.15 -15.43 -4.34
N LEU A 204 -13.07 -14.77 -4.77
CA LEU A 204 -12.72 -14.62 -6.18
C LEU A 204 -12.39 -15.97 -6.84
N SER A 205 -11.65 -16.83 -6.11
CA SER A 205 -11.27 -18.16 -6.56
C SER A 205 -12.47 -19.10 -6.70
N LEU A 206 -13.41 -19.05 -5.75
CA LEU A 206 -14.66 -19.83 -5.81
C LEU A 206 -15.53 -19.43 -7.01
N ARG A 207 -15.51 -18.15 -7.38
CA ARG A 207 -16.28 -17.61 -8.52
C ARG A 207 -15.59 -17.81 -9.87
N GLY A 208 -14.38 -18.38 -9.89
CA GLY A 208 -13.61 -18.59 -11.12
C GLY A 208 -13.12 -17.29 -11.78
N LEU A 209 -13.08 -16.17 -11.03
CA LEU A 209 -12.63 -14.87 -11.53
C LEU A 209 -11.09 -14.77 -11.57
N ILE A 210 -10.41 -15.73 -10.97
CA ILE A 210 -8.96 -15.90 -10.98
C ILE A 210 -8.68 -17.29 -11.56
N LYS A 211 -7.72 -17.39 -12.48
CA LYS A 211 -7.24 -18.71 -12.93
C LYS A 211 -6.60 -19.41 -11.74
N LYS A 212 -7.08 -20.61 -11.41
CA LYS A 212 -6.31 -21.53 -10.58
C LYS A 212 -5.02 -21.84 -11.35
N GLU A 213 -3.89 -21.41 -10.81
CA GLU A 213 -2.58 -21.97 -11.20
C GLU A 213 -2.54 -23.45 -10.81
#